data_AF-A0A1G9EWY4-F1
#
_entry.id   AF-A0A1G9EWY4-F1
#
_cell.length_a   1.000
_cell.length_b   1.000
_cell.length_c   1.000
_cell.angle_alpha   90.00
_cell.angle_beta   90.00
_cell.angle_gamma   90.00
#
_symmetry.space_group_name_H-M   'P 1'
#
loop_
_entity.id
_entity.type
_entity.pdbx_description
1 polymer ?
#
loop_
_entity_poly.entity_id
_entity_poly.type
_entity_poly.pdbx_seq_one_letter_code
_entity_poly.pdbx_strand_id
1 'polypeptide(L)'
;MALVVAGVAVTMFTLFQLSDYYAEPARTELSGTVLLDDHDARLVSTAWVEPSGKEVAEPSDSGCPRRVDVGQSSRNADAWQECLFSNGYRYAVYYHPPSRFWRFQWTEAGILTLASAALGGLAVRRTLRRPG
;
A
#
# COMPACT_ATOMS: atom_id res chain seq x y z
N MET A 1 24.16 17.31 -10.31
CA MET A 1 22.89 17.47 -9.58
C MET A 1 21.79 16.57 -10.13
N ALA A 2 21.40 16.66 -11.41
CA ALA A 2 20.30 15.86 -11.97
C ALA A 2 20.43 14.33 -11.76
N LEU A 3 21.62 13.75 -11.98
CA LEU A 3 21.84 12.31 -11.79
C LEU A 3 21.69 11.85 -10.34
N VAL A 4 22.09 12.69 -9.38
CA VAL A 4 21.93 12.38 -7.95
C VAL A 4 20.46 12.43 -7.56
N VAL A 5 19.75 13.46 -8.01
CA VAL A 5 18.30 13.60 -7.77
C VAL A 5 17.54 12.43 -8.39
N ALA A 6 17.86 12.05 -9.63
CA ALA A 6 17.27 10.88 -10.29
C ALA A 6 17.55 9.58 -9.51
N GLY A 7 18.78 9.39 -9.05
CA GLY A 7 19.14 8.23 -8.22
C GLY A 7 18.38 8.16 -6.90
N VAL A 8 18.25 9.29 -6.19
CA VAL A 8 17.46 9.38 -4.96
C VAL A 8 15.99 9.10 -5.23
N ALA A 9 15.39 9.70 -6.26
CA ALA A 9 13.99 9.48 -6.61
C ALA A 9 13.71 8.01 -6.95
N VAL A 10 14.56 7.37 -7.74
CA VAL A 10 14.45 5.93 -8.05
C VAL A 10 14.59 5.09 -6.79
N THR A 11 15.52 5.42 -5.91
CA THR A 11 15.71 4.68 -4.64
C THR A 11 14.49 4.80 -3.75
N MET A 12 13.94 6.00 -3.57
CA MET A 12 12.73 6.22 -2.77
C MET A 12 11.52 5.49 -3.34
N PHE A 13 11.30 5.57 -4.66
CA PHE A 13 10.22 4.84 -5.31
C PHE A 13 10.37 3.32 -5.14
N THR A 14 11.60 2.81 -5.24
CA THR A 14 11.89 1.38 -5.04
C THR A 14 11.61 0.96 -3.60
N LEU A 15 12.02 1.75 -2.60
CA LEU A 15 11.77 1.46 -1.18
C LEU A 15 10.28 1.48 -0.85
N PHE A 16 9.52 2.38 -1.47
CA PHE A 16 8.07 2.43 -1.34
C PHE A 16 7.42 1.14 -1.85
N GLN A 17 7.81 0.66 -3.04
CA GLN A 17 7.29 -0.60 -3.61
C GLN A 17 7.72 -1.83 -2.82
N LEU A 18 8.89 -1.79 -2.17
CA LEU A 18 9.40 -2.93 -1.38
C LEU A 18 8.87 -2.98 0.05
N SER A 19 8.12 -1.97 0.49
CA SER A 19 7.69 -1.84 1.89
C SER A 19 6.81 -2.99 2.38
N ASP A 20 6.07 -3.63 1.49
CA ASP A 20 5.25 -4.80 1.82
C ASP A 20 6.10 -6.03 2.18
N TYR A 21 7.37 -6.10 1.73
CA TYR A 21 8.27 -7.22 2.05
C TYR A 21 8.90 -7.12 3.43
N TYR A 22 9.05 -5.91 3.99
CA TYR A 22 9.68 -5.71 5.29
C TYR A 22 8.70 -5.18 6.37
N ALA A 23 7.46 -4.91 5.99
CA ALA A 23 6.36 -4.62 6.90
C ALA A 23 5.09 -5.33 6.42
N GLU A 24 4.65 -6.35 7.16
CA GLU A 24 3.44 -7.09 6.82
C GLU A 24 2.18 -6.22 6.99
N PRO A 25 1.33 -6.04 5.98
CA PRO A 25 0.16 -5.16 6.06
C PRO A 25 -0.81 -5.61 7.16
N ALA A 26 -1.43 -4.64 7.83
CA ALA A 26 -2.53 -4.92 8.73
C ALA A 26 -3.76 -5.31 7.93
N ARG A 27 -4.56 -6.25 8.45
CA ARG A 27 -5.81 -6.68 7.85
C ARG A 27 -6.96 -6.31 8.77
N THR A 28 -7.99 -5.67 8.23
CA THR A 28 -9.26 -5.48 8.90
C THR A 28 -10.40 -5.95 8.02
N GLU A 29 -11.46 -6.47 8.64
CA GLU A 29 -12.70 -6.82 7.95
C GLU A 29 -13.78 -5.83 8.35
N LEU A 30 -14.39 -5.22 7.34
CA LEU A 30 -15.49 -4.29 7.50
C LEU A 30 -16.80 -5.00 7.22
N SER A 31 -17.79 -4.70 8.07
CA SER A 31 -19.16 -5.20 7.97
C SER A 31 -20.09 -4.01 7.85
N GLY A 32 -20.86 -3.93 6.76
CA GLY A 32 -21.82 -2.84 6.52
C GLY A 32 -21.21 -1.57 5.91
N THR A 33 -19.90 -1.52 5.68
CA THR A 33 -19.23 -0.42 4.98
C THR A 33 -17.98 -0.91 4.27
N VAL A 34 -17.61 -0.26 3.17
CA VAL A 34 -16.30 -0.45 2.51
C VAL A 34 -15.31 0.65 2.88
N LEU A 35 -15.72 1.60 3.71
CA LEU A 35 -14.92 2.75 4.08
C LEU A 35 -14.04 2.42 5.29
N LEU A 36 -12.73 2.51 5.09
CA LEU A 36 -11.77 2.43 6.17
C LEU A 36 -11.74 3.76 6.93
N ASP A 37 -12.07 3.73 8.21
CA ASP A 37 -12.08 4.90 9.11
C ASP A 37 -10.66 5.26 9.60
N ASP A 38 -9.73 5.37 8.66
CA ASP A 38 -8.33 5.74 8.91
C ASP A 38 -7.80 6.54 7.72
N HIS A 39 -7.86 7.87 7.83
CA HIS A 39 -7.55 8.78 6.72
C HIS A 39 -6.07 8.80 6.33
N ASP A 40 -5.19 8.42 7.24
CA ASP A 40 -3.73 8.41 7.03
C ASP A 40 -3.20 6.99 6.72
N ALA A 41 -4.11 6.02 6.54
CA ALA A 41 -3.76 4.67 6.16
C ALA A 41 -3.31 4.60 4.70
N ARG A 42 -2.23 3.85 4.45
CA ARG A 42 -1.83 3.49 3.08
C ARG A 42 -2.52 2.19 2.67
N LEU A 43 -3.41 2.26 1.68
CA LEU A 43 -4.07 1.10 1.10
C LEU A 43 -3.08 0.24 0.32
N VAL A 44 -3.09 -1.08 0.56
CA VAL A 44 -2.28 -2.07 -0.17
C VAL A 44 -3.17 -2.85 -1.13
N SER A 45 -4.22 -3.47 -0.60
CA SER A 45 -5.17 -4.24 -1.40
C SER A 45 -6.51 -4.38 -0.69
N THR A 46 -7.53 -4.78 -1.44
CA THR A 46 -8.87 -5.03 -0.93
C THR A 46 -9.41 -6.31 -1.51
N ALA A 47 -10.22 -7.04 -0.74
CA ALA A 47 -10.92 -8.22 -1.20
C ALA A 47 -12.30 -8.31 -0.54
N TRP A 48 -13.23 -9.01 -1.19
CA TRP A 48 -14.46 -9.44 -0.56
C TRP A 48 -14.25 -10.81 0.08
N VAL A 49 -14.74 -11.00 1.29
CA VAL A 49 -14.75 -12.28 1.99
C VAL A 49 -16.16 -12.85 1.89
N GLU A 50 -16.29 -13.99 1.23
CA GLU A 50 -17.55 -14.74 1.15
C GLU A 50 -17.99 -15.21 2.55
N PRO A 51 -19.28 -15.55 2.73
CA PRO A 51 -19.75 -16.23 3.94
C PRO A 51 -18.99 -17.55 4.22
N SER A 52 -18.48 -18.19 3.17
CA SER A 52 -17.62 -19.39 3.22
C SER A 52 -16.24 -19.11 3.84
N GLY A 53 -15.83 -17.84 3.96
CA GLY A 53 -14.50 -17.40 4.38
C GLY A 53 -13.50 -17.23 3.23
N LYS A 54 -13.89 -17.52 1.99
CA LYS A 54 -13.02 -17.37 0.82
C LYS A 54 -12.89 -15.90 0.41
N GLU A 55 -11.66 -15.46 0.15
CA GLU A 55 -11.40 -14.12 -0.42
C GLU A 55 -11.54 -14.14 -1.94
N VAL A 56 -12.28 -13.18 -2.47
CA VAL A 56 -12.51 -12.96 -3.90
C VAL A 56 -12.36 -11.48 -4.24
N ALA A 57 -11.78 -11.18 -5.41
CA ALA A 57 -11.65 -9.80 -5.87
C ALA A 57 -13.03 -9.18 -6.15
N GLU A 58 -13.93 -9.96 -6.74
CA GLU A 58 -15.29 -9.53 -7.03
C GLU A 58 -16.30 -10.69 -6.85
N PRO A 59 -17.41 -10.48 -6.11
CA PRO A 59 -18.44 -11.50 -5.91
C PRO A 59 -19.33 -11.70 -7.16
N SER A 60 -18.95 -12.61 -8.06
CA SER A 60 -19.71 -12.92 -9.29
C SER A 60 -21.02 -13.69 -9.04
N ASP A 61 -21.04 -14.60 -8.07
CA ASP A 61 -22.19 -15.47 -7.76
C ASP A 61 -22.93 -15.06 -6.48
N SER A 62 -22.89 -13.76 -6.16
CA SER A 62 -23.44 -13.22 -4.91
C SER A 62 -24.96 -13.09 -4.87
N GLY A 63 -25.64 -13.30 -5.99
CA GLY A 63 -27.08 -13.02 -6.14
C GLY A 63 -27.44 -11.53 -6.06
N CYS A 64 -26.46 -10.64 -5.89
CA CYS A 64 -26.65 -9.20 -5.82
C CYS A 64 -26.53 -8.57 -7.22
N PRO A 65 -27.58 -7.89 -7.72
CA PRO A 65 -27.56 -7.32 -9.06
C PRO A 65 -26.56 -6.15 -9.14
N ARG A 66 -25.42 -6.36 -9.81
CA ARG A 66 -24.48 -5.29 -10.10
C ARG A 66 -24.96 -4.52 -11.33
N ARG A 67 -25.59 -3.36 -11.12
CA ARG A 67 -25.91 -2.45 -12.21
C ARG A 67 -24.68 -1.63 -12.54
N VAL A 68 -24.02 -1.96 -13.64
CA VAL A 68 -22.93 -1.16 -14.18
C VAL A 68 -23.54 0.10 -14.79
N ASP A 69 -23.66 1.15 -14.00
CA ASP A 69 -23.70 2.49 -14.56
C ASP A 69 -22.26 2.90 -14.88
N VAL A 70 -22.04 3.68 -15.93
CA VAL A 70 -20.69 4.03 -16.40
C VAL A 70 -20.06 5.07 -15.45
N GLY A 71 -19.86 4.70 -14.18
CA GLY A 71 -19.39 5.57 -13.10
C GLY A 71 -20.36 6.70 -12.75
N GLN A 72 -21.65 6.54 -13.04
CA GLN A 72 -22.62 7.64 -13.04
C GLN A 72 -23.48 7.69 -11.77
N SER A 73 -23.57 6.63 -10.98
CA SER A 73 -24.31 6.72 -9.71
C SER A 73 -23.64 5.91 -8.59
N SER A 74 -23.21 6.64 -7.55
CA SER A 74 -22.77 6.06 -6.28
C SER A 74 -23.87 5.18 -5.67
N ARG A 75 -25.14 5.55 -5.87
CA ARG A 75 -26.31 4.85 -5.33
C ARG A 75 -26.42 3.39 -5.79
N ASN A 76 -26.06 3.07 -7.03
CA ASN A 76 -26.08 1.68 -7.50
C ASN A 76 -24.94 0.85 -6.88
N ALA A 77 -23.77 1.46 -6.68
CA ALA A 77 -22.65 0.83 -5.97
C ALA A 77 -23.00 0.60 -4.50
N ASP A 78 -23.56 1.60 -3.82
CA ASP A 78 -24.00 1.51 -2.42
C ASP A 78 -25.07 0.42 -2.25
N ALA A 79 -26.07 0.36 -3.14
CA ALA A 79 -27.12 -0.66 -3.10
C ALA A 79 -26.57 -2.09 -3.34
N TRP A 80 -25.56 -2.23 -4.21
CA TRP A 80 -24.89 -3.49 -4.44
C TRP A 80 -24.08 -3.93 -3.22
N GLN A 81 -23.36 -3.01 -2.58
CA GLN A 81 -22.59 -3.26 -1.35
C GLN A 81 -23.51 -3.64 -0.18
N GLU A 82 -24.61 -2.91 0.01
CA GLU A 82 -25.61 -3.21 1.03
C GLU A 82 -26.17 -4.62 0.86
N CYS A 83 -26.50 -5.02 -0.37
CA CYS A 83 -26.93 -6.37 -0.67
C CYS A 83 -25.87 -7.42 -0.28
N LEU A 84 -24.59 -7.18 -0.62
CA LEU A 84 -23.50 -8.09 -0.25
C LEU A 84 -23.36 -8.25 1.26
N PHE A 85 -23.36 -7.15 2.01
CA PHE A 85 -23.30 -7.19 3.47
C PHE A 85 -24.50 -7.93 4.06
N SER A 86 -25.71 -7.71 3.51
CA SER A 86 -26.92 -8.44 3.92
C SER A 86 -26.83 -9.95 3.66
N ASN A 87 -26.09 -10.36 2.63
CA ASN A 87 -25.81 -11.76 2.31
C ASN A 87 -24.64 -12.35 3.10
N GLY A 88 -24.10 -11.61 4.08
CA GLY A 88 -23.03 -12.08 4.97
C GLY A 88 -21.61 -11.95 4.39
N TYR A 89 -21.44 -11.23 3.27
CA TYR A 89 -20.11 -10.87 2.79
C TYR A 89 -19.48 -9.84 3.73
N ARG A 90 -18.16 -9.89 3.82
CA ARG A 90 -17.34 -8.90 4.54
C ARG A 90 -16.35 -8.27 3.57
N TYR A 91 -15.90 -7.06 3.86
CA TYR A 91 -14.89 -6.37 3.04
C TYR A 91 -13.55 -6.38 3.75
N ALA A 92 -12.59 -7.15 3.24
CA ALA A 92 -11.24 -7.21 3.77
C ALA A 92 -10.39 -6.09 3.16
N VAL A 93 -9.75 -5.31 4.03
CA VAL A 93 -8.85 -4.23 3.66
C VAL A 93 -7.46 -4.53 4.23
N TYR A 94 -6.47 -4.57 3.35
CA TYR A 94 -5.06 -4.69 3.69
C TYR A 94 -4.41 -3.30 3.58
N TYR A 95 -3.87 -2.81 4.68
CA TYR A 95 -3.35 -1.44 4.76
C TYR A 95 -2.18 -1.31 5.72
N HIS A 96 -1.44 -0.20 5.63
CA HIS A 96 -0.49 0.19 6.66
C HIS A 96 -1.08 1.29 7.53
N PRO A 97 -1.28 1.05 8.84
CA PRO A 97 -1.79 2.08 9.74
C PRO A 97 -0.79 3.24 9.90
N PRO A 98 -1.28 4.44 10.27
CA PRO A 98 -0.46 5.64 10.47
C PRO A 98 0.61 5.45 11.54
N SER A 99 0.35 4.60 12.53
CA SER A 99 1.30 4.23 13.58
C SER A 99 2.62 3.65 13.04
N ARG A 100 2.65 3.17 11.79
CA ARG A 100 3.86 2.66 11.13
C ARG A 100 4.67 3.72 10.41
N PHE A 101 4.17 4.95 10.30
CA PHE A 101 4.85 6.05 9.60
C PHE A 101 6.32 6.18 10.03
N TRP A 102 6.58 6.32 11.33
CA TRP A 102 7.94 6.49 11.83
C TRP A 102 8.84 5.27 11.60
N ARG A 103 8.27 4.06 11.63
CA ARG A 103 9.03 2.84 11.33
C ARG A 103 9.53 2.85 9.89
N PHE A 104 8.69 3.30 8.95
CA PHE A 104 9.10 3.49 7.56
C PHE A 104 10.16 4.58 7.43
N GLN A 105 9.92 5.76 8.00
CA GLN A 105 10.87 6.87 7.93
C GLN A 105 12.26 6.49 8.47
N TRP A 106 12.33 5.77 9.59
CA TRP A 106 13.62 5.33 10.15
C TRP A 106 14.32 4.28 9.27
N THR A 107 13.57 3.36 8.69
CA THR A 107 14.11 2.31 7.82
C THR A 107 14.69 2.90 6.55
N GLU A 108 13.93 3.77 5.88
CA GLU A 108 14.35 4.45 4.67
C GLU A 108 15.52 5.41 4.92
N ALA A 109 15.46 6.19 6.00
CA ALA A 109 16.55 7.06 6.41
C ALA A 109 17.84 6.27 6.69
N GLY A 110 17.73 5.11 7.36
CA GLY A 110 18.86 4.21 7.61
C GLY A 110 19.50 3.72 6.32
N ILE A 111 18.70 3.23 5.37
CA ILE A 111 19.17 2.73 4.07
C ILE A 111 19.87 3.84 3.28
N LEU A 112 19.23 5.02 3.18
CA LEU A 112 19.80 6.16 2.46
C LEU A 112 21.09 6.68 3.12
N THR A 113 21.15 6.68 4.45
CA THR A 113 22.35 7.10 5.19
C THR A 113 23.50 6.13 4.93
N LEU A 114 23.25 4.82 4.98
CA LEU A 114 24.26 3.81 4.68
C LEU A 114 24.75 3.91 3.23
N ALA A 115 23.84 4.06 2.26
CA ALA A 115 24.20 4.24 0.86
C ALA A 115 25.04 5.51 0.65
N SER A 116 24.66 6.62 1.29
CA SER A 116 25.38 7.89 1.23
C SER A 116 26.78 7.79 1.83
N ALA A 117 26.91 7.13 2.99
CA ALA A 117 28.19 6.91 3.64
C ALA A 117 29.12 6.04 2.79
N ALA A 118 28.60 5.00 2.15
CA ALA A 118 29.37 4.14 1.25
C ALA A 118 29.89 4.90 0.03
N LEU A 119 29.02 5.66 -0.65
CA LEU A 119 29.39 6.46 -1.82
C LEU A 119 30.37 7.59 -1.44
N GLY A 120 30.11 8.30 -0.34
CA GLY A 120 30.99 9.34 0.18
C GLY A 120 32.37 8.79 0.57
N GLY A 121 32.40 7.68 1.30
CA GLY A 121 33.65 7.01 1.69
C GLY A 121 34.45 6.52 0.49
N LEU A 122 33.78 5.96 -0.54
CA LEU A 122 34.41 5.57 -1.80
C LEU A 122 35.02 6.77 -2.54
N ALA A 123 34.29 7.89 -2.60
CA ALA A 123 34.77 9.12 -3.23
C ALA A 123 36.01 9.66 -2.51
N VAL A 124 35.94 9.81 -1.17
CA VAL A 124 37.08 10.26 -0.35
C VAL A 124 38.29 9.33 -0.52
N ARG A 125 38.08 8.01 -0.42
CA ARG A 125 39.15 7.03 -0.58
C ARG A 125 39.80 7.12 -1.96
N ARG A 126 39.02 7.30 -3.03
CA ARG A 126 39.59 7.45 -4.38
C ARG A 126 40.36 8.75 -4.53
N THR A 127 39.88 9.86 -3.99
CA THR A 127 40.59 11.14 -4.04
C THR A 127 41.92 11.07 -3.30
N LEU A 128 41.94 10.49 -2.10
CA LEU A 128 43.16 10.36 -1.30
C LEU A 128 44.17 9.34 -1.84
N ARG A 129 43.73 8.35 -2.63
CA ARG A 129 44.59 7.31 -3.22
C ARG A 129 45.02 7.60 -4.65
N ARG A 130 44.65 8.74 -5.24
CA ARG A 130 45.25 9.17 -6.51
C ARG A 130 46.69 9.58 -6.23
N PRO A 131 47.70 8.89 -6.79
CA PRO A 131 49.06 9.42 -6.81
C PRO A 131 49.01 10.72 -7.61
N GLY A 132 49.54 11.80 -7.02
CA GLY A 132 49.91 13.00 -7.78
C GLY A 132 51.12 12.71 -8.65
#